data_AF-A0A9X6R8I0-F1
#
_entry.id   AF-A0A9X6R8I0-F1
#
_cell.length_a   1.000
_cell.length_b   1.000
_cell.length_c   1.000
_cell.angle_alpha   90.00
_cell.angle_beta   90.00
_cell.angle_gamma   90.00
#
_symmetry.space_group_name_H-M   'P 1'
#
loop_
_entity.id
_entity.type
_entity.pdbx_description
1 polymer ?
#
loop_
_entity_poly.entity_id
_entity_poly.type
_entity_poly.pdbx_seq_one_letter_code
_entity_poly.pdbx_strand_id
1 'polypeptide(L)' 'MKKENKQNSELIPELERMLRKLLVKSETDEKLRDFLDDLYEMLKKDNKQVGIDFKTALASIREKHFPNFEEGESKND' A
#
# COMPACT_ATOMS: atom_id res chain seq x y z
N MET A 1 5.12 26.94 18.11
CA MET A 1 6.07 26.11 17.33
C MET A 1 5.48 24.72 17.20
N LYS A 2 5.07 24.31 15.98
CA LYS A 2 4.62 22.93 15.73
C LYS A 2 5.87 22.05 15.74
N LYS A 3 5.95 21.11 16.69
CA LYS A 3 6.93 20.01 16.61
C LYS A 3 6.48 19.12 15.45
N GLU A 4 6.86 19.47 14.22
CA GLU A 4 6.81 18.50 13.14
C GLU A 4 7.78 17.40 13.53
N ASN A 5 7.20 16.23 13.78
CA ASN A 5 7.89 15.05 14.25
C ASN A 5 8.90 14.65 13.15
N LYS A 6 10.21 14.75 13.40
CA LYS A 6 11.28 14.45 12.41
C LYS A 6 11.11 13.10 11.70
N GLN A 7 10.42 12.14 12.33
CA GLN A 7 10.06 10.88 11.70
C GLN A 7 9.08 11.06 10.52
N ASN A 8 8.09 11.96 10.64
CA ASN A 8 7.12 12.22 9.57
C ASN A 8 7.76 12.90 8.35
N SER A 9 8.82 13.70 8.54
CA SER A 9 9.51 14.38 7.43
C SER A 9 10.29 13.44 6.51
N GLU A 10 10.67 12.25 6.99
CA GLU A 10 11.40 11.25 6.19
C GLU A 10 10.47 10.15 5.64
N LEU A 11 9.42 9.80 6.37
CA LEU A 11 8.46 8.76 5.97
C LEU A 11 7.60 9.16 4.77
N ILE A 12 7.20 10.42 4.65
CA ILE A 12 6.38 10.87 3.51
C ILE A 12 7.17 10.80 2.20
N PRO A 13 8.40 11.34 2.09
CA PRO A 13 9.21 11.20 0.88
C PRO A 13 9.50 9.74 0.51
N GLU A 14 9.74 8.88 1.49
CA GLU A 14 9.96 7.45 1.24
C GLU A 14 8.71 6.76 0.70
N LEU A 15 7.55 7.04 1.28
CA LEU A 15 6.27 6.55 0.82
C LEU A 15 5.98 7.02 -0.61
N GLU A 16 6.18 8.31 -0.91
CA GLU A 16 6.01 8.85 -2.26
C GLU A 16 6.92 8.17 -3.28
N ARG A 17 8.18 7.93 -2.92
CA ARG A 17 9.14 7.21 -3.77
C ARG A 17 8.68 5.77 -4.04
N MET A 18 8.17 5.07 -3.02
CA MET A 18 7.65 3.71 -3.18
C MET A 18 6.42 3.71 -4.09
N LEU A 19 5.45 4.60 -3.86
CA LEU A 19 4.25 4.72 -4.69
C LEU A 19 4.59 5.00 -6.15
N ARG A 20 5.55 5.89 -6.43
CA ARG A 20 6.02 6.14 -7.81
C ARG A 20 6.58 4.89 -8.48
N LYS A 21 7.38 4.10 -7.77
CA LYS A 21 7.91 2.83 -8.30
C LYS A 21 6.81 1.83 -8.60
N LEU A 22 5.81 1.73 -7.72
CA LEU A 22 4.67 0.85 -7.90
C LEU A 22 3.81 1.28 -9.10
N LEU A 23 3.56 2.59 -9.26
CA LEU A 23 2.82 3.13 -10.40
C LEU A 23 3.50 2.78 -11.73
N VAL A 24 4.82 2.98 -11.83
CA VAL A 24 5.56 2.60 -13.05
C VAL A 24 5.47 1.11 -13.32
N LYS A 25 5.67 0.25 -12.31
CA LYS A 25 5.56 -1.21 -12.50
C LYS A 25 4.14 -1.64 -12.90
N SER A 26 3.11 -0.96 -12.40
CA SER A 26 1.70 -1.27 -12.69
C SER A 26 1.29 -1.02 -14.14
N GLU A 27 2.09 -0.26 -14.91
CA GLU A 27 1.85 -0.08 -16.34
C GLU A 27 2.00 -1.40 -17.13
N THR A 28 2.84 -2.31 -16.63
CA THR A 28 3.15 -3.59 -17.27
C THR A 28 2.68 -4.80 -16.47
N ASP A 29 2.42 -4.61 -15.18
CA ASP A 29 1.97 -5.67 -14.27
C ASP A 29 0.50 -5.44 -13.89
N GLU A 30 -0.40 -6.19 -14.55
CA GLU A 30 -1.85 -6.10 -14.32
C GLU A 30 -2.23 -6.47 -12.89
N LYS A 31 -1.53 -7.44 -12.30
CA LYS A 31 -1.77 -7.87 -10.93
C LYS A 31 -1.42 -6.76 -9.93
N LEU A 32 -0.33 -6.04 -10.17
CA LEU A 32 0.04 -4.89 -9.36
C LEU A 32 -0.95 -3.73 -9.55
N ARG A 33 -1.44 -3.51 -10.77
CA ARG A 33 -2.47 -2.51 -11.06
C ARG A 33 -3.75 -2.79 -10.28
N ASP A 34 -4.25 -4.02 -10.35
CA ASP A 34 -5.48 -4.44 -9.65
C ASP A 34 -5.32 -4.33 -8.12
N PHE A 35 -4.11 -4.61 -7.59
CA PHE A 35 -3.78 -4.37 -6.19
C PHE A 35 -3.86 -2.89 -5.80
N LEU A 36 -3.30 -1.99 -6.62
CA LEU A 36 -3.31 -0.55 -6.35
C LEU A 36 -4.72 0.03 -6.42
N ASP A 37 -5.56 -0.45 -7.33
CA ASP A 37 -6.97 -0.04 -7.44
C ASP A 37 -7.77 -0.46 -6.20
N ASP A 38 -7.63 -1.70 -5.73
CA ASP A 38 -8.27 -2.16 -4.50
C ASP A 38 -7.78 -1.39 -3.26
N LEU A 39 -6.48 -1.11 -3.18
CA LEU A 39 -5.89 -0.30 -2.11
C LEU A 39 -6.45 1.13 -2.12
N TYR A 40 -6.60 1.74 -3.31
CA TYR A 40 -7.18 3.07 -3.45
C TYR A 40 -8.64 3.10 -3.00
N GLU A 41 -9.44 2.13 -3.44
CA GLU A 41 -10.84 2.04 -3.02
C GLU A 41 -10.99 1.77 -1.52
N MET A 42 -10.09 1.00 -0.91
CA MET A 42 -10.03 0.83 0.55
C MET A 42 -9.73 2.14 1.27
N LEU A 43 -8.74 2.90 0.80
CA LEU A 43 -8.36 4.20 1.39
C LEU A 43 -9.43 5.27 1.23
N LYS A 44 -10.19 5.22 0.12
CA LYS A 44 -11.29 6.14 -0.20
C LYS A 44 -12.54 5.85 0.60
N LYS A 45 -12.78 4.58 0.96
CA LYS A 45 -13.84 4.23 1.93
C LYS A 45 -13.49 4.87 3.25
N ASP A 46 -14.34 5.79 3.69
CA ASP A 46 -14.17 6.51 4.94
C ASP A 46 -14.01 5.46 6.07
N ASN A 47 -12.84 5.39 6.71
CA ASN A 47 -12.46 4.39 7.74
C ASN A 47 -13.46 4.32 8.93
N LYS A 48 -14.48 5.18 8.95
CA LYS A 48 -15.58 5.20 9.92
C LYS A 48 -16.74 4.27 9.56
N GLN A 49 -16.91 3.88 8.29
CA GLN A 49 -18.06 3.07 7.86
C GLN A 49 -17.84 1.57 7.97
N VAL A 50 -16.59 1.12 7.96
CA VAL A 50 -16.26 -0.31 7.98
C VAL A 50 -15.57 -0.56 9.31
N GLY A 51 -16.22 -1.31 10.21
CA GLY A 51 -15.65 -1.70 11.51
C GLY A 51 -14.44 -2.64 11.44
N ILE A 52 -13.68 -2.58 10.35
CA ILE A 52 -12.48 -3.34 10.06
C ILE A 52 -11.32 -2.37 10.14
N ASP A 53 -10.31 -2.69 10.95
CA ASP A 53 -9.13 -1.84 11.04
C ASP A 53 -8.32 -1.87 9.73
N PHE A 54 -7.54 -0.80 9.51
CA PHE A 54 -6.72 -0.63 8.33
C PHE A 54 -5.78 -1.82 8.07
N LYS A 55 -5.26 -2.47 9.12
CA LYS A 55 -4.33 -3.60 8.96
C LYS A 55 -5.04 -4.84 8.43
N THR A 56 -6.22 -5.15 8.94
CA THR A 56 -7.03 -6.26 8.46
C THR A 56 -7.47 -6.02 7.02
N ALA A 57 -7.94 -4.82 6.70
CA ALA A 57 -8.35 -4.49 5.33
C ALA A 57 -7.17 -4.59 4.34
N LEU A 58 -6.00 -4.08 4.72
CA LEU A 58 -4.78 -4.19 3.93
C LEU A 58 -4.32 -5.65 3.77
N ALA A 59 -4.39 -6.45 4.84
CA ALA A 59 -4.03 -7.86 4.80
C ALA A 59 -4.92 -8.66 3.83
N SER A 60 -6.23 -8.38 3.82
CA SER A 60 -7.16 -9.03 2.89
C SER A 60 -6.87 -8.67 1.43
N ILE A 61 -6.54 -7.41 1.13
CA ILE A 61 -6.15 -6.99 -0.22
C ILE A 61 -4.83 -7.63 -0.61
N ARG A 62 -3.86 -7.67 0.30
CA ARG A 62 -2.58 -8.35 0.08
C ARG A 62 -2.79 -9.84 -0.20
N GLU A 63 -3.62 -10.54 0.57
CA GLU A 63 -3.89 -11.97 0.37
C GLU A 63 -4.65 -12.25 -0.94
N LYS A 64 -5.60 -11.37 -1.31
CA LYS A 64 -6.33 -11.48 -2.59
C LYS A 64 -5.39 -11.47 -3.79
N HIS A 65 -4.42 -10.54 -3.79
CA HIS A 65 -3.51 -10.36 -4.92
C HIS A 65 -2.25 -11.21 -4.77
N PHE A 66 -1.69 -11.32 -3.58
CA PHE A 66 -0.44 -12.01 -3.29
C PHE A 66 -0.64 -13.06 -2.17
N PRO A 67 -1.39 -14.15 -2.44
CA PRO A 67 -1.77 -15.13 -1.42
C PRO A 67 -0.58 -15.87 -0.78
N ASN A 68 0.54 -15.97 -1.49
CA ASN A 68 1.78 -16.61 -1.02
C ASN A 68 2.90 -15.62 -0.72
N PHE A 69 2.56 -14.34 -0.48
CA PHE A 69 3.55 -13.32 -0.12
C PHE A 69 4.17 -13.62 1.25
N GLU A 70 5.15 -14.51 1.28
CA GLU A 70 6.08 -14.62 2.38
C GLU A 70 7.05 -13.43 2.30
N GLU A 71 7.45 -12.89 3.45
CA GLU A 71 8.37 -11.75 3.60
C GLU A 71 9.73 -11.96 2.86
N GLY A 72 9.98 -13.17 2.32
CA GLY A 72 11.12 -13.57 1.51
C GLY A 72 10.95 -13.54 -0.02
N GLU A 73 9.76 -13.37 -0.59
CA GLU A 73 9.57 -13.34 -2.06
C GLU A 73 10.00 -12.02 -2.71
N SER A 74 10.35 -10.98 -1.93
CA SER A 74 10.88 -9.71 -2.43
C SER A 74 12.29 -9.80 -3.05
N LYS A 75 12.85 -11.01 -3.21
CA LYS A 75 14.25 -11.18 -3.64
C LYS A 75 14.48 -11.45 -5.12
N ASN A 76 13.47 -11.68 -5.96
CA ASN A 76 13.71 -11.89 -7.40
C ASN A 76 12.58 -11.32 -8.25
N ASP A 77 12.77 -10.10 -8.76
CA ASP A 77 12.64 -9.77 -10.19
C ASP A 77 13.31 -8.40 -10.48
#